data_AF-A0AAW1B1N0-F1
#
_entry.id   AF-A0AAW1B1N0-F1
#
_cell.length_a   1.000
_cell.length_b   1.000
_cell.length_c   1.000
_cell.angle_alpha   90.00
_cell.angle_beta   90.00
_cell.angle_gamma   90.00
#
_symmetry.space_group_name_H-M   'P 1'
#
loop_
_entity.id
_entity.type
_entity.pdbx_description
1 polymer ?
#
loop_
_entity_poly.entity_id
_entity_poly.type
_entity_poly.pdbx_seq_one_letter_code
_entity_poly.pdbx_strand_id
1 'polypeptide(L)' 'MLYTCHQERNCIINKVTRSRCQYCRLQKCFEVGISKECE' A
#
# COMPACT_ATOMS: atom_id res chain seq x y z
N MET A 1 -4.43 13.47 3.40
CA MET A 1 -4.73 12.16 4.05
C MET A 1 -3.41 11.40 4.17
N LEU A 2 -2.84 11.27 5.37
CA LEU A 2 -1.63 10.46 5.56
C LEU A 2 -2.08 9.00 5.72
N TYR A 3 -1.64 8.11 4.83
CA TYR A 3 -1.93 6.69 4.98
C TYR A 3 -1.06 6.15 6.11
N THR A 4 -1.68 5.65 7.18
CA THR A 4 -0.98 5.12 8.34
C THR A 4 -1.14 3.61 8.39
N CYS A 5 -0.04 2.88 8.62
CA CYS A 5 -0.09 1.45 8.90
C CYS A 5 -0.26 1.23 10.40
N HIS A 6 -1.23 0.40 10.79
CA HIS A 6 -1.50 0.06 12.20
C HIS A 6 -0.75 -1.18 12.70
N GLN A 7 -0.02 -1.87 11.82
CA GLN A 7 0.88 -2.99 12.14
C GLN A 7 2.34 -2.57 11.92
N GLU A 8 3.17 -3.45 11.34
CA GLU A 8 4.63 -3.27 11.22
C GLU A 8 5.07 -2.78 9.83
N ARG A 9 4.18 -2.12 9.07
CA ARG A 9 4.42 -1.73 7.66
C ARG A 9 4.78 -2.90 6.73
N ASN A 10 4.56 -4.14 7.16
CA ASN A 10 4.85 -5.36 6.41
C ASN A 10 3.58 -6.20 6.16
N CYS A 11 2.45 -5.52 5.90
CA CYS A 11 1.18 -6.20 5.72
C CYS A 11 1.17 -7.00 4.40
N ILE A 12 0.76 -8.27 4.48
CA ILE A 12 0.58 -9.13 3.30
C ILE A 12 -0.65 -8.64 2.51
N ILE A 13 -0.41 -8.03 1.34
CA ILE A 13 -1.45 -7.52 0.44
C ILE A 13 -1.84 -8.59 -0.59
N ASN A 14 -3.04 -9.14 -0.44
CA ASN A 14 -3.71 -10.08 -1.34
C ASN A 14 -5.10 -9.53 -1.75
N LYS A 15 -5.82 -10.21 -2.66
CA LYS A 15 -7.16 -9.77 -3.12
C LYS A 15 -8.15 -9.50 -1.97
N VAL A 16 -8.09 -10.26 -0.89
CA VAL A 16 -8.95 -10.13 0.30
C VAL A 16 -8.41 -9.10 1.30
N THR A 17 -7.09 -9.02 1.48
CA THR A 17 -6.45 -8.19 2.53
C THR A 17 -6.02 -6.81 2.07
N ARG A 18 -6.11 -6.49 0.77
CA ARG A 18 -5.70 -5.20 0.19
C ARG A 18 -6.40 -3.98 0.78
N SER A 19 -7.60 -4.15 1.35
CA SER A 19 -8.36 -3.06 1.98
C SER A 19 -7.95 -2.82 3.44
N ARG A 20 -7.20 -3.73 4.06
CA ARG A 20 -6.84 -3.65 5.48
C ARG A 20 -5.79 -2.58 5.78
N CYS A 21 -4.91 -2.27 4.83
CA CYS A 21 -3.87 -1.27 5.03
C CYS A 21 -3.62 -0.49 3.75
N GLN A 22 -4.04 0.78 3.73
CA GLN A 22 -3.82 1.67 2.60
C GLN A 22 -2.34 2.02 2.44
N TYR A 23 -1.59 2.16 3.54
CA TYR A 23 -0.15 2.45 3.49
C TYR A 23 0.64 1.34 2.80
N CYS A 24 0.53 0.09 3.29
CA CYS A 24 1.25 -1.05 2.73
C CYS A 24 0.80 -1.36 1.30
N ARG A 25 -0.49 -1.18 0.99
CA ARG A 25 -0.99 -1.32 -0.38
C ARG A 25 -0.32 -0.30 -1.31
N LEU A 26 -0.30 0.97 -0.92
CA LEU A 26 0.29 2.03 -1.72
C LEU A 26 1.81 1.84 -1.88
N GLN A 27 2.51 1.44 -0.80
CA GLN A 27 3.93 1.08 -0.86
C GLN A 27 4.19 -0.05 -1.85
N LYS A 28 3.40 -1.13 -1.82
CA LYS A 28 3.51 -2.21 -2.82
C LYS A 28 3.22 -1.72 -4.24
N CYS A 29 2.27 -0.80 -4.44
CA CYS A 29 2.04 -0.21 -5.74
C CYS A 29 3.28 0.52 -6.27
N PHE A 30 3.98 1.28 -5.42
CA PHE A 30 5.25 1.91 -5.80
C PHE A 30 6.36 0.87 -6.05
N GLU A 31 6.43 -0.19 -5.24
CA GLU A 31 7.42 -1.25 -5.38
C GLU A 31 7.29 -2.02 -6.71
N VAL A 32 6.07 -2.23 -7.21
CA VAL A 32 5.84 -2.82 -8.54
C VAL A 32 5.98 -1.81 -9.69
N GLY A 33 6.40 -0.58 -9.41
CA GLY A 33 6.68 0.43 -10.43
C GLY A 33 5.46 1.25 -10.88
N ILE A 34 4.36 1.28 -10.10
CA ILE A 34 3.30 2.26 -10.32
C ILE A 34 3.83 3.60 -9.81
N SER A 35 4.48 4.36 -10.68
CA SER A 35 4.93 5.72 -10.39
C SER A 35 3.75 6.57 -9.90
N LYS A 36 3.98 7.41 -8.90
CA LYS A 36 2.99 8.36 -8.36
C LYS A 36 2.65 9.48 -9.35
N GLU A 37 3.24 9.42 -10.54
CA GLU A 37 3.29 10.42 -11.58
C GLU A 37 2.35 9.94 -12.69
N CYS A 38 1.06 10.13 -12.46
CA CYS A 38 0.12 10.33 -13.55
C CYS A 38 0.03 11.85 -13.69
N GLU A 39 1.04 12.45 -14.33
CA GLU A 39 0.93 13.79 -14.92
C GLU A 39 0.49 13.63 -16.38
#